data_AF-A0A2V8DTG6-F1
#
_entry.id   AF-A0A2V8DTG6-F1
#
_cell.length_a   1.000
_cell.length_b   1.000
_cell.length_c   1.000
_cell.angle_alpha   90.00
_cell.angle_beta   90.00
_cell.angle_gamma   90.00
#
_symmetry.space_group_name_H-M   'P 1'
#
loop_
_entity.id
_entity.type
_entity.pdbx_description
1 polymer ?
#
loop_
_entity_poly.entity_id
_entity_poly.type
_entity_poly.pdbx_seq_one_letter_code
_entity_poly.pdbx_strand_id
1 'polypeptide(L)'
;MAGQTSEWGAKLAELRKATGLSAAAVVKDLKELGIDLDRASIYAYEAGRVAAPAAAVVWGLARIYGVKLDDLVNALVDAKAIIRLTPSSRSAQRRLSRVELGVLDRLRKLTPTARKACLDFIGFQLRQSRLTGTPMQGR
;
A
#
# COMPACT_ATOMS: atom_id res chain seq x y z
N MET A 1 -2.41 -25.12 -19.96
CA MET A 1 -1.80 -24.72 -18.68
C MET A 1 -2.41 -23.40 -18.24
N ALA A 2 -3.37 -23.43 -17.32
CA ALA A 2 -3.99 -22.21 -16.79
C ALA A 2 -3.03 -21.61 -15.77
N GLY A 3 -2.37 -20.50 -16.13
CA GLY A 3 -1.53 -19.74 -15.21
C GLY A 3 -2.38 -19.26 -14.04
N GLN A 4 -1.86 -19.40 -12.83
CA GLN A 4 -2.49 -18.96 -11.60
C GLN A 4 -2.67 -17.43 -11.69
N THR A 5 -3.86 -16.97 -12.05
CA THR A 5 -4.15 -15.53 -12.14
C THR A 5 -4.05 -14.95 -10.75
N SER A 6 -3.08 -14.07 -10.51
CA SER A 6 -2.99 -13.29 -9.29
C SER A 6 -4.31 -12.51 -9.10
N GLU A 7 -4.91 -12.55 -7.89
CA GLU A 7 -6.15 -11.83 -7.57
C GLU A 7 -6.05 -10.34 -7.93
N TRP A 8 -4.85 -9.77 -7.84
CA TRP A 8 -4.56 -8.42 -8.27
C TRP A 8 -4.69 -8.22 -9.79
N GLY A 9 -4.16 -9.15 -10.58
CA GLY A 9 -4.27 -9.11 -12.05
C GLY A 9 -5.71 -9.26 -12.52
N ALA A 10 -6.47 -10.16 -11.88
CA ALA A 10 -7.91 -10.32 -12.14
C ALA A 10 -8.68 -9.03 -11.85
N LYS A 11 -8.43 -8.41 -10.68
CA LYS A 11 -9.06 -7.15 -10.28
C LYS A 11 -8.74 -6.01 -11.25
N LEU A 12 -7.50 -5.91 -11.75
CA LEU A 12 -7.15 -4.94 -12.77
C LEU A 12 -7.90 -5.16 -14.08
N ALA A 13 -8.01 -6.41 -14.53
CA ALA A 13 -8.76 -6.74 -15.74
C ALA A 13 -10.25 -6.40 -15.61
N GLU A 14 -10.84 -6.61 -14.43
CA GLU A 14 -12.22 -6.21 -14.13
C GLU A 14 -12.39 -4.69 -14.14
N LEU A 15 -11.48 -3.94 -13.50
CA LEU A 15 -11.51 -2.47 -13.48
C LEU A 15 -11.39 -1.87 -14.88
N ARG A 16 -10.51 -2.42 -15.72
CA ARG A 16 -10.37 -1.95 -17.10
C ARG A 16 -11.62 -2.26 -17.93
N LYS A 17 -12.25 -3.43 -17.73
CA LYS A 17 -13.52 -3.77 -18.36
C LYS A 17 -14.65 -2.84 -17.91
N ALA A 18 -14.75 -2.57 -16.61
CA ALA A 18 -15.78 -1.70 -16.03
C ALA A 18 -15.67 -0.26 -16.52
N THR A 19 -14.46 0.24 -16.75
CA THR A 19 -14.22 1.57 -17.32
C THR A 19 -14.34 1.61 -18.85
N GLY A 20 -14.39 0.47 -19.53
CA GLY A 20 -14.44 0.38 -21.00
C GLY A 20 -13.16 0.83 -21.69
N LEU A 21 -12.06 1.00 -20.95
CA LEU A 21 -10.81 1.53 -21.50
C LEU A 21 -10.01 0.46 -22.23
N SER A 22 -9.43 0.84 -23.37
CA SER A 22 -8.42 0.01 -24.03
C SER A 22 -7.09 0.11 -23.27
N ALA A 23 -6.24 -0.91 -23.37
CA ALA A 23 -4.88 -0.84 -22.81
C ALA A 23 -4.06 0.33 -23.39
N ALA A 24 -4.34 0.73 -24.63
CA ALA A 24 -3.73 1.89 -25.26
C ALA A 24 -4.16 3.21 -24.60
N ALA A 25 -5.44 3.33 -24.23
CA ALA A 25 -5.96 4.50 -23.52
C ALA A 25 -5.34 4.60 -22.12
N VAL A 26 -5.28 3.48 -21.38
CA VAL A 26 -4.65 3.44 -20.05
C VAL A 26 -3.17 3.85 -20.12
N VAL A 27 -2.42 3.36 -21.11
CA VAL A 27 -1.01 3.76 -21.32
C VAL A 27 -0.89 5.25 -21.65
N LYS A 28 -1.79 5.79 -22.49
CA LYS A 28 -1.80 7.22 -22.80
C LYS A 28 -2.03 8.06 -21.54
N ASP A 29 -3.02 7.70 -20.73
CA ASP A 29 -3.36 8.43 -19.51
C ASP A 29 -2.25 8.30 -18.45
N LEU A 30 -1.60 7.14 -18.34
CA LEU A 30 -0.41 6.97 -17.50
C LEU A 30 0.74 7.88 -17.96
N LYS A 31 0.94 8.01 -19.27
CA LYS A 31 1.96 8.90 -19.84
C LYS A 31 1.67 10.38 -19.55
N GLU A 32 0.41 10.80 -19.57
CA GLU A 32 0.00 12.14 -19.15
C GLU A 32 0.30 12.41 -17.66
N LEU A 33 0.33 11.35 -16.84
CA LEU A 33 0.77 11.40 -15.44
C LEU A 33 2.30 11.28 -15.26
N GLY A 34 3.06 11.25 -16.36
CA GLY A 34 4.52 11.10 -16.33
C GLY A 34 5.02 9.68 -16.09
N ILE A 35 4.15 8.67 -16.26
CA ILE A 35 4.48 7.25 -16.08
C ILE A 35 4.60 6.61 -17.46
N ASP A 36 5.83 6.29 -17.87
CA ASP A 36 6.06 5.58 -19.15
C ASP A 36 5.87 4.08 -18.96
N LEU A 37 4.95 3.51 -19.74
CA LEU A 37 4.59 2.11 -19.69
C LEU A 37 4.11 1.65 -21.08
N ASP A 38 4.44 0.44 -21.48
CA ASP A 38 3.94 -0.15 -22.73
C ASP A 38 2.63 -0.93 -22.54
N ARG A 39 1.96 -1.24 -23.65
CA ARG A 39 0.68 -1.99 -23.64
C ARG A 39 0.87 -3.43 -23.16
N ALA A 40 2.01 -4.06 -23.46
CA ALA A 40 2.28 -5.43 -23.05
C ALA A 40 2.44 -5.53 -21.53
N SER A 41 2.98 -4.50 -20.89
CA SER A 41 3.04 -4.36 -19.44
C SER A 41 1.65 -4.35 -18.79
N ILE A 42 0.65 -3.68 -19.38
CA ILE A 42 -0.73 -3.74 -18.89
C ILE A 42 -1.27 -5.18 -18.93
N TYR A 43 -1.09 -5.88 -20.04
CA TYR A 43 -1.52 -7.28 -20.14
C TYR A 43 -0.71 -8.22 -19.24
N ALA A 44 0.56 -7.93 -18.99
CA ALA A 44 1.39 -8.69 -18.06
C ALA A 44 0.92 -8.50 -16.61
N TYR A 45 0.47 -7.30 -16.24
CA TYR A 45 -0.17 -7.05 -14.95
C TYR A 45 -1.50 -7.79 -14.81
N GLU A 46 -2.38 -7.71 -15.82
CA GLU A 46 -3.68 -8.41 -15.82
C GLU A 46 -3.53 -9.94 -15.77
N ALA A 47 -2.52 -10.47 -16.46
CA ALA A 47 -2.19 -11.89 -16.44
C ALA A 47 -1.47 -12.34 -15.15
N GLY A 48 -1.20 -11.44 -14.21
CA GLY A 48 -0.50 -11.73 -12.96
C GLY A 48 0.96 -12.15 -13.14
N ARG A 49 1.57 -11.86 -14.30
CA ARG A 49 2.97 -12.22 -14.60
C ARG A 49 3.99 -11.33 -13.89
N VAL A 50 3.57 -10.16 -13.41
CA VAL A 50 4.41 -9.24 -12.65
C VAL A 50 3.99 -9.24 -11.19
N ALA A 51 4.86 -9.74 -10.32
CA ALA A 51 4.59 -9.87 -8.89
C ALA A 51 4.74 -8.55 -8.11
N ALA A 52 5.43 -7.56 -8.67
CA ALA A 52 5.73 -6.29 -8.00
C ALA A 52 5.69 -5.12 -9.00
N PRO A 53 4.51 -4.54 -9.26
CA PRO A 53 4.41 -3.30 -10.04
C PRO A 53 5.05 -2.13 -9.28
N ALA A 54 5.59 -1.16 -10.04
CA ALA A 54 6.13 0.06 -9.45
C ALA A 54 5.03 0.87 -8.73
N ALA A 55 5.36 1.50 -7.60
CA ALA A 55 4.39 2.24 -6.81
C ALA A 55 3.71 3.38 -7.59
N ALA A 56 4.46 4.04 -8.50
CA ALA A 56 3.91 5.06 -9.39
C ALA A 56 2.84 4.49 -10.33
N VAL A 57 3.05 3.28 -10.86
CA VAL A 57 2.08 2.59 -11.73
C VAL A 57 0.81 2.24 -10.96
N VAL A 58 0.94 1.72 -9.73
CA VAL A 58 -0.24 1.40 -8.89
C VAL A 58 -1.04 2.66 -8.57
N TRP A 59 -0.36 3.77 -8.24
CA TRP A 59 -0.99 5.06 -8.02
C TRP A 59 -1.69 5.60 -9.28
N GLY A 60 -1.03 5.52 -10.44
CA GLY A 60 -1.59 5.96 -11.71
C GLY A 60 -2.83 5.17 -12.11
N LEU A 61 -2.78 3.83 -11.98
CA LEU A 61 -3.92 2.95 -12.25
C LEU A 61 -5.09 3.22 -11.30
N ALA A 62 -4.83 3.49 -10.01
CA ALA A 62 -5.88 3.87 -9.07
C ALA A 62 -6.63 5.13 -9.51
N ARG A 63 -5.88 6.13 -10.00
CA ARG A 63 -6.43 7.40 -10.49
C ARG A 63 -7.23 7.23 -11.78
N ILE A 64 -6.70 6.48 -12.75
CA ILE A 64 -7.35 6.22 -14.04
C ILE A 64 -8.65 5.43 -13.87
N TYR A 65 -8.64 4.41 -13.00
CA TYR A 65 -9.83 3.58 -12.75
C TYR A 65 -10.78 4.16 -11.70
N GLY A 66 -10.47 5.32 -11.10
CA GLY A 66 -11.32 5.98 -10.11
C GLY A 66 -11.50 5.19 -8.80
N VAL A 67 -10.52 4.36 -8.43
CA VAL A 67 -10.57 3.53 -7.21
C VAL A 67 -9.62 4.05 -6.14
N LYS A 68 -9.88 3.69 -4.87
CA LYS A 68 -8.97 4.05 -3.79
C LYS A 68 -7.66 3.28 -3.96
N LEU A 69 -6.54 3.98 -3.76
CA LEU A 69 -5.21 3.37 -3.81
C LEU A 69 -5.09 2.19 -2.84
N ASP A 70 -5.64 2.33 -1.62
CA ASP A 70 -5.63 1.28 -0.61
C ASP A 70 -6.28 -0.03 -1.11
N ASP A 71 -7.33 0.05 -1.95
CA ASP A 71 -8.02 -1.13 -2.47
C ASP A 71 -7.18 -1.91 -3.49
N LEU A 72 -6.31 -1.21 -4.23
CA LEU A 72 -5.34 -1.84 -5.14
C LEU A 72 -4.10 -2.35 -4.39
N VAL A 73 -3.65 -1.63 -3.37
CA VAL A 73 -2.53 -2.05 -2.52
C VAL A 73 -2.88 -3.28 -1.69
N ASN A 74 -4.09 -3.33 -1.11
CA ASN A 74 -4.54 -4.52 -0.36
C ASN A 74 -4.60 -5.76 -1.26
N ALA A 75 -5.10 -5.62 -2.49
CA ALA A 75 -5.10 -6.72 -3.47
C ALA A 75 -3.68 -7.20 -3.84
N LEU A 76 -2.68 -6.31 -3.86
CA LEU A 76 -1.26 -6.70 -4.02
C LEU A 76 -0.72 -7.46 -2.80
N VAL A 77 -1.09 -7.03 -1.60
CA VAL A 77 -0.62 -7.64 -0.35
C VAL A 77 -1.25 -9.01 -0.13
N ASP A 78 -2.54 -9.16 -0.39
CA ASP A 78 -3.26 -10.43 -0.29
C ASP A 78 -2.71 -11.46 -1.29
N ALA A 79 -2.48 -11.04 -2.54
CA ALA A 79 -1.82 -11.89 -3.54
C ALA A 79 -0.39 -12.31 -3.12
N LYS A 80 0.35 -11.44 -2.43
CA LYS A 80 1.70 -11.73 -1.91
C LYS A 80 1.67 -12.63 -0.67
N ALA A 81 0.61 -12.57 0.13
CA ALA A 81 0.40 -13.45 1.27
C ALA A 81 0.16 -14.90 0.82
N ILE A 82 -0.51 -15.10 -0.32
CA ILE A 82 -0.71 -16.43 -0.92
C ILE A 82 0.62 -17.01 -1.45
N ILE A 83 1.50 -16.18 -2.01
CA ILE A 83 2.80 -16.61 -2.55
C ILE A 83 3.86 -16.82 -1.44
N ARG A 84 3.63 -16.32 -0.21
CA ARG A 84 4.60 -16.34 0.90
C ARG A 84 4.12 -17.09 2.15
N LEU A 85 3.44 -18.22 1.99
CA LEU A 85 3.34 -19.21 3.07
C LEU A 85 4.64 -20.03 3.18
N THR A 86 5.77 -19.34 3.30
CA THR A 86 6.96 -19.80 4.03
C THR A 86 7.02 -18.94 5.30
N PRO A 87 7.03 -19.53 6.51
CA PRO A 87 6.78 -18.81 7.75
C PRO A 87 8.00 -17.96 8.13
N SER A 88 8.13 -16.78 7.53
CA SER A 88 8.99 -15.74 8.08
C SER A 88 8.11 -14.78 8.85
N SER A 89 8.07 -15.03 10.17
CA SER A 89 7.64 -14.13 11.24
C SER A 89 6.46 -13.22 10.90
N ARG A 90 5.27 -13.62 11.37
CA ARG A 90 4.17 -12.67 11.60
C ARG A 90 4.68 -11.58 12.54
N SER A 91 5.25 -10.51 12.01
CA SER A 91 5.03 -9.19 12.60
C SER A 91 3.53 -8.98 12.49
N ALA A 92 2.82 -9.29 13.57
CA ALA A 92 1.38 -9.12 13.66
C ALA A 92 1.04 -7.74 13.07
N GLN A 93 0.30 -7.72 11.96
CA GLN A 93 -0.28 -6.50 11.42
C GLN A 93 -1.25 -5.98 12.48
N ARG A 94 -0.70 -5.23 13.43
CA ARG A 94 -1.45 -4.56 14.48
C ARG A 94 -2.32 -3.54 13.77
N ARG A 95 -3.62 -3.84 13.69
CA ARG A 95 -4.61 -2.87 13.22
C ARG A 95 -4.52 -1.63 14.10
N LEU A 96 -4.20 -0.51 13.49
CA LEU A 96 -4.16 0.78 14.17
C LEU A 96 -5.56 1.12 14.66
N SER A 97 -5.66 1.52 15.91
CA SER A 97 -6.90 2.00 16.51
C SER A 97 -7.37 3.30 15.83
N ARG A 98 -8.66 3.64 15.97
CA ARG A 98 -9.23 4.90 15.45
C ARG A 98 -8.47 6.13 15.96
N VAL A 99 -7.97 6.06 17.19
CA VAL A 99 -7.17 7.13 17.80
C VAL A 99 -5.81 7.25 17.11
N GLU A 100 -5.11 6.14 16.87
CA GLU A 100 -3.82 6.13 16.17
C GLU A 100 -3.94 6.65 14.73
N LEU A 101 -5.01 6.26 14.03
CA LEU A 101 -5.32 6.80 12.70
C LEU A 101 -5.59 8.32 12.73
N GLY A 102 -6.31 8.80 13.74
CA GLY A 102 -6.57 10.23 13.93
C GLY A 102 -5.29 11.03 14.23
N VAL A 103 -4.34 10.46 14.98
CA VAL A 103 -3.03 11.07 15.23
C VAL A 103 -2.22 11.16 13.94
N LEU A 104 -2.22 10.12 13.11
CA LEU A 104 -1.53 10.11 11.83
C LEU A 104 -2.07 11.17 10.86
N ASP A 105 -3.40 11.34 10.80
CA ASP A 105 -4.03 12.37 9.97
C ASP A 105 -3.61 13.79 10.40
N ARG A 106 -3.56 14.05 11.71
CA ARG A 106 -3.09 15.34 12.25
C ARG A 106 -1.62 15.58 11.96
N LEU A 107 -0.75 14.59 12.17
CA LEU A 107 0.68 14.71 11.89
C LEU A 107 0.98 15.02 10.42
N ARG A 108 0.18 14.49 9.49
CA ARG A 108 0.31 14.75 8.05
C ARG A 108 -0.01 16.20 7.68
N LYS A 109 -0.92 16.85 8.41
CA LYS A 109 -1.33 18.24 8.16
C LYS A 109 -0.36 19.27 8.75
N LEU A 110 0.59 18.85 9.59
CA LEU A 110 1.59 19.74 10.19
C LEU A 110 2.72 20.07 9.21
N THR A 111 3.30 21.26 9.40
CA THR A 111 4.55 21.68 8.75
C THR A 111 5.71 20.77 9.18
N PRO A 112 6.78 20.63 8.37
CA PRO A 112 7.90 19.73 8.68
C PRO A 112 8.52 19.98 10.06
N THR A 113 8.68 21.24 10.45
CA THR A 113 9.24 21.64 11.76
C THR A 113 8.33 21.23 12.91
N ALA A 114 7.02 21.50 12.81
CA ALA A 114 6.06 21.12 13.84
C ALA A 114 5.92 19.59 13.95
N ARG A 115 5.95 18.88 12.82
CA ARG A 115 5.93 17.42 12.79
C ARG A 115 7.14 16.82 13.50
N LYS A 116 8.34 17.37 13.26
CA LYS A 116 9.57 16.93 13.94
C LYS A 116 9.44 17.09 15.46
N ALA A 117 9.00 18.26 15.92
CA ALA A 117 8.79 18.50 17.36
C ALA A 117 7.77 17.52 17.98
N CYS A 118 6.69 17.20 17.28
CA CYS A 118 5.73 16.18 17.74
C CYS A 118 6.35 14.78 17.82
N LEU A 119 7.15 14.37 16.83
CA LEU A 119 7.82 13.07 16.85
C LEU A 119 8.86 12.99 17.96
N ASP A 120 9.62 14.05 18.19
CA ASP A 120 10.61 14.14 19.28
C ASP A 120 9.92 14.03 20.65
N PHE A 121 8.75 14.67 20.82
CA PHE A 121 7.93 14.54 22.03
C PHE A 121 7.39 13.12 22.24
N ILE A 122 6.87 12.48 21.19
CA ILE A 122 6.41 11.08 21.26
C ILE A 122 7.59 10.18 21.65
N GLY A 123 8.76 10.37 21.05
CA GLY A 123 9.98 9.64 21.37
C GLY A 123 10.46 9.86 22.80
N PHE A 124 10.29 11.07 23.35
CA PHE A 124 10.57 11.38 24.75
C PHE A 124 9.62 10.61 25.69
N GLN A 125 8.32 10.67 25.44
CA GLN A 125 7.31 9.97 26.25
C GLN A 125 7.52 8.45 26.24
N LEU A 126 7.78 7.86 25.07
CA LEU A 126 8.06 6.43 24.95
C LEU A 126 9.33 6.02 25.72
N ARG A 127 10.34 6.90 25.81
CA ARG A 127 11.54 6.66 26.63
C ARG A 127 11.21 6.73 28.12
N GLN A 128 10.42 7.71 28.55
CA GLN A 128 9.97 7.81 29.94
C GLN A 128 9.15 6.59 30.38
N SER A 129 8.19 6.14 29.57
CA SER A 129 7.37 4.96 29.91
C SER A 129 8.18 3.67 30.01
N ARG A 130 9.30 3.55 29.27
CA ARG A 130 10.22 2.41 29.38
C ARG A 130 11.08 2.46 30.65
N LEU A 131 11.41 3.65 31.12
CA LEU A 131 12.17 3.84 32.36
C LEU A 131 11.31 3.58 33.62
N THR A 132 10.00 3.85 33.56
CA THR A 132 9.06 3.56 34.66
C THR A 132 8.54 2.12 34.68
N GLY A 133 8.94 1.29 33.70
CA GLY A 133 8.46 -0.09 33.52
C GLY A 133 9.33 -1.17 34.14
N THR A 134 10.16 -0.87 35.13
CA THR A 134 10.83 -1.90 35.96
C THR A 134 9.90 -2.22 37.14
N PRO A 135 9.42 -3.47 37.32
CA PRO A 135 8.72 -3.84 38.52
C PRO A 135 9.69 -3.77 39.70
N MET A 136 9.40 -2.88 40.65
CA MET A 136 9.91 -3.01 42.03
C MET A 136 9.26 -4.25 42.64
N GLN A 137 9.85 -5.41 42.37
CA GLN A 137 9.65 -6.61 43.15
C GLN A 137 10.71 -6.61 44.25
N GLY A 138 10.28 -6.40 45.49
CA GLY A 138 11.13 -6.58 46.68
C GLY A 138 11.02 -5.47 47.72
N ARG A 139 10.03 -5.54 48.61
CA ARG A 139 10.14 -6.17 49.94
C ARG A 139 8.79 -6.14 50.62
#